data_AF-A0A2I0SZ34-F1
#
_entry.id   AF-A0A2I0SZ34-F1
#
_cell.length_a   1.000
_cell.length_b   1.000
_cell.length_c   1.000
_cell.angle_alpha   90.00
_cell.angle_beta   90.00
_cell.angle_gamma   90.00
#
_symmetry.space_group_name_H-M   'P 1'
#
loop_
_entity.id
_entity.type
_entity.pdbx_description
1 polymer ?
#
loop_
_entity_poly.entity_id
_entity_poly.type
_entity_poly.pdbx_seq_one_letter_code
_entity_poly.pdbx_strand_id
1 'polypeptide(L)'
;MLYVLVAIHWYGCLYFALSSRLGLGSDPWVCPNASRPGFARPLRQYLHSFYFSTLVLATVGDTPEPRRREEFLFATAGFLLAVLGFATVTGSVASLIANAGAADAAFYPDPEPVRRYLRARGAGGRLARRVASWHHHLRAQGKLPGELGVLRHLPRGLRGEVAASVHLPALRRVGLFRSWEPGVLRQLVLRLRPQVFGPGEFVCRRGDVGREM
;
A
#
# COMPACT_ATOMS: atom_id res chain seq x y z
N MET A 1 -3.93 -5.62 13.12
CA MET A 1 -4.20 -7.06 13.34
C MET A 1 -4.11 -7.42 14.82
N LEU A 2 -2.99 -7.19 15.51
CA LEU A 2 -2.86 -7.48 16.96
C LEU A 2 -3.92 -6.76 17.83
N TYR A 3 -4.26 -5.50 17.50
CA TYR A 3 -5.29 -4.74 18.21
C TYR A 3 -6.68 -5.38 18.16
N VAL A 4 -7.03 -6.11 17.09
CA VAL A 4 -8.33 -6.80 16.97
C VAL A 4 -8.39 -7.97 17.94
N LEU A 5 -7.32 -8.75 18.03
CA LEU A 5 -7.22 -9.89 18.95
C LEU A 5 -7.29 -9.44 20.41
N VAL A 6 -6.60 -8.34 20.75
CA VAL A 6 -6.67 -7.74 22.08
C VAL A 6 -8.08 -7.24 22.38
N ALA A 7 -8.76 -6.58 21.43
CA ALA A 7 -10.14 -6.14 21.62
C ALA A 7 -11.11 -7.31 21.87
N ILE A 8 -10.99 -8.41 21.12
CA ILE A 8 -11.79 -9.63 21.32
C ILE A 8 -11.50 -10.25 22.71
N HIS A 9 -10.24 -10.30 23.12
CA HIS A 9 -9.88 -10.81 24.44
C HIS A 9 -10.53 -9.99 25.57
N TRP A 10 -10.38 -8.65 25.52
CA TRP A 10 -10.93 -7.76 26.53
C TRP A 10 -12.46 -7.79 26.57
N TYR A 11 -13.12 -7.79 25.42
CA TYR A 11 -14.58 -7.88 25.34
C TYR A 11 -15.10 -9.23 25.87
N GLY A 12 -14.42 -10.34 25.55
CA GLY A 12 -14.73 -11.65 26.12
C GLY A 12 -14.55 -11.71 27.65
N CYS A 13 -13.49 -11.12 28.18
CA CYS A 13 -13.29 -11.01 29.63
C CYS A 13 -14.37 -10.18 30.31
N LEU A 14 -14.79 -9.05 29.70
CA LEU A 14 -15.88 -8.22 30.20
C LEU A 14 -17.22 -8.96 30.17
N TYR A 15 -17.49 -9.73 29.10
CA TYR A 15 -18.68 -10.57 29.00
C TYR A 15 -18.74 -11.62 30.13
N PHE A 16 -17.62 -12.28 30.41
CA PHE A 16 -17.54 -13.25 31.52
C PHE A 16 -17.76 -12.57 32.88
N ALA A 17 -17.15 -11.40 33.10
CA ALA A 17 -17.32 -10.62 34.33
C ALA A 17 -18.76 -10.10 34.52
N LEU A 18 -19.45 -9.75 33.44
CA LEU A 18 -20.87 -9.38 33.48
C LEU A 18 -21.74 -10.60 33.77
N SER A 19 -21.47 -11.74 33.11
CA SER A 19 -22.17 -13.00 33.34
C SER A 19 -22.02 -13.50 34.77
N SER A 20 -20.84 -13.34 35.39
CA SER A 20 -20.62 -13.73 36.78
C SER A 20 -21.38 -12.85 37.78
N ARG A 21 -21.59 -11.56 37.47
CA ARG A 21 -22.40 -10.64 38.27
C ARG A 21 -23.90 -10.87 38.14
N LEU A 22 -24.38 -11.18 36.93
CA LEU A 22 -25.81 -11.45 36.67
C LEU A 22 -26.23 -12.85 37.15
N GLY A 23 -25.27 -13.76 37.31
CA GLY A 23 -25.47 -15.14 37.73
C GLY A 23 -25.28 -16.10 36.56
N LEU A 24 -24.27 -16.96 36.65
CA LEU A 24 -23.94 -17.91 35.60
C LEU A 24 -25.10 -18.88 35.33
N GLY A 25 -25.44 -19.06 34.06
CA GLY A 25 -26.54 -19.92 33.61
C GLY A 25 -27.95 -19.46 34.04
N SER A 26 -28.11 -18.20 34.47
CA SER A 26 -29.43 -17.65 34.84
C SER A 26 -30.37 -17.46 33.65
N ASP A 27 -29.82 -17.28 32.44
CA ASP A 27 -30.55 -17.19 31.18
C ASP A 27 -29.68 -17.76 30.02
N PRO A 28 -30.25 -17.90 28.80
CA PRO A 28 -29.52 -18.43 27.65
C PRO A 28 -28.37 -17.55 27.16
N TRP A 29 -28.35 -16.25 27.50
CA TRP A 29 -27.37 -15.28 27.01
C TRP A 29 -26.10 -15.27 27.86
N VAL A 30 -26.24 -15.36 29.19
CA VAL A 30 -25.11 -15.39 30.12
C VAL A 30 -24.27 -16.66 29.98
N CYS A 31 -23.00 -16.57 30.38
CA CYS A 31 -22.09 -17.70 30.34
C CYS A 31 -22.66 -18.89 31.15
N PRO A 32 -22.64 -20.12 30.59
CA PRO A 32 -23.20 -21.29 31.27
C PRO A 32 -22.51 -21.61 32.61
N ASN A 33 -23.30 -22.09 33.56
CA ASN A 33 -22.80 -22.49 34.88
C ASN A 33 -22.06 -23.84 34.84
N ALA A 34 -21.30 -24.14 35.90
CA ALA A 34 -20.58 -25.39 36.13
C ALA A 34 -21.48 -26.64 36.13
N SER A 35 -22.81 -26.46 36.25
CA SER A 35 -23.82 -27.51 36.12
C SER A 35 -23.83 -28.16 34.74
N ARG A 36 -23.32 -27.49 33.69
CA ARG A 36 -23.11 -28.13 32.39
C ARG A 36 -21.85 -29.00 32.41
N PRO A 37 -21.91 -30.27 31.97
CA PRO A 37 -20.77 -31.18 32.02
C PRO A 37 -19.57 -30.60 31.26
N GLY A 38 -18.47 -30.44 31.99
CA GLY A 38 -17.19 -29.90 31.51
C GLY A 38 -17.06 -28.36 31.50
N PHE A 39 -18.10 -27.59 31.86
CA PHE A 39 -18.03 -26.12 31.99
C PHE A 39 -17.42 -25.63 33.31
N ALA A 40 -17.08 -26.55 34.23
CA ALA A 40 -16.33 -26.24 35.45
C ALA A 40 -14.85 -25.86 35.17
N ARG A 41 -14.32 -26.18 33.99
CA ARG A 41 -12.93 -25.86 33.63
C ARG A 41 -12.79 -24.39 33.21
N PRO A 42 -11.84 -23.62 33.79
CA PRO A 42 -11.68 -22.19 33.48
C PRO A 42 -11.32 -21.95 32.01
N LEU A 43 -10.52 -22.84 31.40
CA LEU A 43 -10.19 -22.77 29.98
C LEU A 43 -11.45 -22.82 29.09
N ARG A 44 -12.44 -23.66 29.42
CA ARG A 44 -13.66 -23.77 28.62
C ARG A 44 -14.56 -22.54 28.77
N GLN A 45 -14.61 -21.95 29.97
CA GLN A 45 -15.31 -20.69 30.22
C GLN A 45 -14.69 -19.53 29.44
N TYR A 46 -13.35 -19.46 29.42
CA TYR A 46 -12.62 -18.48 28.63
C TYR A 46 -12.87 -18.67 27.13
N LEU A 47 -12.70 -19.89 26.61
CA LEU A 47 -12.91 -20.17 25.18
C LEU A 47 -14.34 -19.88 24.73
N HIS A 48 -15.35 -20.16 25.57
CA HIS A 48 -16.73 -19.80 25.28
C HIS A 48 -16.93 -18.27 25.22
N SER A 49 -16.36 -17.55 26.18
CA SER A 49 -16.45 -16.08 26.25
C SER A 49 -15.70 -15.41 25.08
N PHE A 50 -14.56 -15.98 24.68
CA PHE A 50 -13.78 -15.55 23.53
C PHE A 50 -14.53 -15.83 22.21
N TYR A 51 -15.18 -16.99 22.10
CA TYR A 51 -16.03 -17.34 20.97
C TYR A 51 -17.21 -16.38 20.84
N PHE A 52 -17.94 -16.14 21.94
CA PHE A 52 -19.03 -15.17 21.99
C PHE A 52 -18.56 -13.77 21.55
N SER A 53 -17.44 -13.30 22.13
CA SER A 53 -16.85 -12.01 21.75
C SER A 53 -16.48 -11.95 20.27
N THR A 54 -15.98 -13.05 19.71
CA THR A 54 -15.59 -13.11 18.30
C THR A 54 -16.84 -12.98 17.42
N LEU A 55 -17.94 -13.66 17.74
CA LEU A 55 -19.19 -13.56 16.98
C LEU A 55 -19.77 -12.14 16.97
N VAL A 56 -19.73 -11.46 18.13
CA VAL A 56 -20.21 -10.08 18.26
C VAL A 56 -19.31 -9.10 17.50
N LEU A 57 -17.98 -9.15 17.74
CA LEU A 57 -17.03 -8.23 17.11
C LEU A 57 -16.82 -8.51 15.61
N ALA A 58 -17.05 -9.75 15.16
CA ALA A 58 -17.06 -10.10 13.75
C ALA A 58 -18.40 -9.78 13.06
N THR A 59 -19.39 -9.24 13.79
CA THR A 59 -20.73 -8.92 13.29
C THR A 59 -21.52 -10.12 12.71
N VAL A 60 -21.17 -11.35 13.11
CA VAL A 60 -21.90 -12.56 12.72
C VAL A 60 -23.27 -12.62 13.41
N GLY A 61 -23.32 -12.21 14.68
CA GLY A 61 -24.58 -12.01 15.42
C GLY A 61 -25.34 -13.30 15.79
N ASP A 62 -24.74 -14.48 15.63
CA ASP A 62 -25.32 -15.77 16.03
C ASP A 62 -25.20 -16.00 17.54
N THR A 63 -25.72 -15.05 18.31
CA THR A 63 -25.72 -15.07 19.77
C THR A 63 -27.16 -15.12 20.29
N PRO A 64 -27.42 -15.80 21.42
CA PRO A 64 -28.74 -15.81 22.04
C PRO A 64 -29.28 -14.39 22.25
N GLU A 65 -30.60 -14.23 22.27
CA GLU A 65 -31.21 -12.91 22.46
C GLU A 65 -31.03 -12.43 23.91
N PRO A 66 -30.51 -11.19 24.12
CA PRO A 66 -30.47 -10.56 25.44
C PRO A 66 -31.86 -10.48 26.08
N ARG A 67 -31.96 -10.69 27.38
CA ARG A 67 -33.22 -10.59 28.15
C ARG A 67 -33.22 -9.43 29.12
N ARG A 68 -32.05 -9.04 29.64
CA ARG A 68 -31.93 -7.98 30.65
C ARG A 68 -31.43 -6.67 30.06
N ARG A 69 -31.75 -5.55 30.71
CA ARG A 69 -31.35 -4.20 30.24
C ARG A 69 -29.83 -4.07 30.12
N GLU A 70 -29.10 -4.66 31.06
CA GLU A 70 -27.64 -4.66 31.10
C GLU A 70 -27.04 -5.42 29.90
N GLU A 71 -27.67 -6.52 29.50
CA GLU A 71 -27.24 -7.36 28.37
C GLU A 71 -27.48 -6.65 27.04
N PHE A 72 -28.63 -5.97 26.89
CA PHE A 72 -28.92 -5.14 25.73
C PHE A 72 -27.89 -4.01 25.58
N LEU A 73 -27.61 -3.27 26.65
CA LEU A 73 -26.62 -2.19 26.62
C LEU A 73 -25.22 -2.71 26.26
N PHE A 74 -24.82 -3.85 26.83
CA PHE A 74 -23.53 -4.47 26.53
C PHE A 74 -23.43 -4.93 25.07
N ALA A 75 -24.46 -5.62 24.56
CA ALA A 75 -24.51 -6.08 23.18
C ALA A 75 -24.49 -4.92 22.18
N THR A 76 -25.31 -3.88 22.41
CA THR A 76 -25.32 -2.68 21.56
C THR A 76 -23.97 -1.97 21.55
N ALA A 77 -23.33 -1.80 22.70
CA ALA A 77 -21.99 -1.23 22.78
C ALA A 77 -20.95 -2.07 22.01
N GLY A 78 -21.05 -3.40 22.10
CA GLY A 78 -20.23 -4.33 21.34
C GLY A 78 -20.39 -4.19 19.82
N PHE A 79 -21.63 -4.11 19.33
CA PHE A 79 -21.90 -3.92 17.90
C PHE A 79 -21.39 -2.56 17.38
N LEU A 80 -21.55 -1.48 18.15
CA LEU A 80 -21.00 -0.18 17.77
C LEU A 80 -19.47 -0.20 17.69
N LEU A 81 -18.82 -0.83 18.67
CA LEU A 81 -17.37 -1.02 18.66
C LEU A 81 -16.92 -1.89 17.46
N ALA A 82 -17.69 -2.93 17.13
CA ALA A 82 -17.43 -3.82 16.00
C ALA A 82 -17.46 -3.06 14.67
N VAL A 83 -18.50 -2.25 14.42
CA VAL A 83 -18.65 -1.46 13.20
C VAL A 83 -17.52 -0.44 13.04
N LEU A 84 -17.17 0.27 14.11
CA LEU A 84 -16.04 1.20 14.10
C LEU A 84 -14.71 0.47 13.87
N GLY A 85 -14.52 -0.69 14.52
CA GLY A 85 -13.36 -1.55 14.33
C GLY A 85 -13.21 -2.01 12.88
N PHE A 86 -14.28 -2.51 12.27
CA PHE A 86 -14.28 -2.92 10.86
C PHE A 86 -13.93 -1.78 9.91
N ALA A 87 -14.50 -0.60 10.13
CA ALA A 87 -14.19 0.58 9.32
C ALA A 87 -12.70 0.93 9.38
N THR A 88 -12.09 0.92 10.56
CA THR A 88 -10.66 1.22 10.72
C THR A 88 -9.75 0.18 10.07
N VAL A 89 -10.07 -1.11 10.23
CA VAL A 89 -9.31 -2.22 9.62
C VAL A 89 -9.35 -2.10 8.10
N THR A 90 -10.55 -1.98 7.52
CA THR A 90 -10.73 -1.87 6.07
C THR A 90 -10.05 -0.62 5.51
N GLY A 91 -10.18 0.53 6.20
CA GLY A 91 -9.51 1.77 5.81
C GLY A 91 -7.98 1.66 5.85
N SER A 92 -7.43 0.95 6.85
CA SER A 92 -6.00 0.70 6.96
C SER A 92 -5.49 -0.18 5.83
N VAL A 93 -6.19 -1.28 5.51
CA VAL A 93 -5.83 -2.18 4.40
C VAL A 93 -5.92 -1.47 3.06
N ALA A 94 -6.98 -0.69 2.83
CA ALA A 94 -7.12 0.11 1.62
C ALA A 94 -5.97 1.13 1.46
N SER A 95 -5.59 1.79 2.55
CA SER A 95 -4.47 2.75 2.55
C SER A 95 -3.14 2.06 2.27
N LEU A 96 -2.90 0.85 2.82
CA LEU A 96 -1.71 0.06 2.54
C LEU A 96 -1.62 -0.35 1.08
N ILE A 97 -2.73 -0.79 0.48
CA ILE A 97 -2.79 -1.15 -0.95
C ILE A 97 -2.52 0.09 -1.82
N ALA A 98 -3.16 1.21 -1.50
CA ALA A 98 -2.95 2.47 -2.21
C ALA A 98 -1.48 2.93 -2.12
N ASN A 99 -0.88 2.86 -0.92
CA ASN A 99 0.51 3.26 -0.70
C ASN A 99 1.51 2.30 -1.37
N ALA A 100 1.23 1.00 -1.40
CA ALA A 100 2.08 0.01 -2.08
C ALA A 100 2.21 0.31 -3.57
N GLY A 101 1.13 0.76 -4.22
CA GLY A 101 1.16 1.21 -5.62
C GLY A 101 1.65 2.64 -5.82
N ALA A 102 1.63 3.48 -4.78
CA ALA A 102 1.95 4.90 -4.89
C ALA A 102 3.44 5.15 -5.21
N ALA A 103 4.35 4.36 -4.64
CA ALA A 103 5.78 4.48 -4.93
C ALA A 103 6.05 4.20 -6.42
N ASP A 104 5.52 3.09 -6.96
CA ASP A 104 5.65 2.74 -8.37
C ASP A 104 4.95 3.75 -9.29
N ALA A 105 3.79 4.26 -8.89
CA ALA A 105 3.06 5.28 -9.66
C ALA A 105 3.78 6.64 -9.68
N ALA A 106 4.54 6.97 -8.63
CA ALA A 106 5.36 8.19 -8.58
C ALA A 106 6.53 8.14 -9.57
N PHE A 107 7.09 6.95 -9.83
CA PHE A 107 8.22 6.78 -10.73
C PHE A 107 7.82 6.42 -12.17
N TYR A 108 6.75 5.66 -12.34
CA TYR A 108 6.26 5.18 -13.63
C TYR A 108 4.83 5.68 -13.86
N PRO A 109 4.65 6.78 -14.62
CA PRO A 109 3.33 7.32 -14.89
C PRO A 109 2.41 6.27 -15.54
N ASP A 110 1.13 6.32 -15.18
CA ASP A 110 0.11 5.43 -15.71
C ASP A 110 -0.01 5.58 -17.24
N PRO A 111 0.08 4.49 -18.04
CA PRO A 111 -0.12 4.55 -19.48
C PRO A 111 -1.58 4.76 -19.90
N GLU A 112 -2.58 4.58 -19.02
CA GLU A 112 -4.01 4.66 -19.37
C GLU A 112 -4.44 5.99 -20.01
N PRO A 113 -4.04 7.19 -19.52
CA PRO A 113 -4.37 8.46 -20.15
C PRO A 113 -3.91 8.53 -21.61
N VAL A 114 -2.70 8.05 -21.89
CA VAL A 114 -2.15 8.00 -23.25
C VAL A 114 -2.94 6.99 -24.10
N ARG A 115 -3.28 5.82 -23.55
CA ARG A 115 -4.12 4.83 -24.26
C ARG A 115 -5.51 5.37 -24.57
N ARG A 116 -6.12 6.12 -23.65
CA ARG A 116 -7.43 6.75 -23.83
C ARG A 116 -7.37 7.83 -24.91
N TYR A 117 -6.35 8.66 -24.89
CA TYR A 117 -6.09 9.67 -25.91
C TYR A 117 -5.93 9.04 -27.31
N LEU A 118 -5.15 7.96 -27.42
CA LEU A 118 -4.94 7.26 -28.69
C LEU A 118 -6.23 6.62 -29.21
N ARG A 119 -7.03 6.01 -28.33
CA ARG A 119 -8.35 5.47 -28.68
C ARG A 119 -9.30 6.57 -29.17
N ALA A 120 -9.36 7.71 -28.49
CA ALA A 120 -10.23 8.83 -28.85
C ALA A 120 -9.86 9.44 -30.22
N ARG A 121 -8.58 9.41 -30.61
CA ARG A 121 -8.10 9.87 -31.92
C ARG A 121 -8.14 8.81 -33.02
N GLY A 122 -8.67 7.60 -32.75
CA GLY A 122 -8.70 6.51 -33.72
C GLY A 122 -7.31 6.00 -34.11
N ALA A 123 -6.27 6.29 -33.32
CA ALA A 123 -4.94 5.79 -33.59
C ALA A 123 -4.93 4.27 -33.46
N GLY A 124 -4.56 3.57 -34.54
CA GLY A 124 -4.68 2.11 -34.65
C GLY A 124 -4.01 1.35 -33.50
N GLY A 125 -4.54 0.16 -33.19
CA GLY A 125 -4.10 -0.66 -32.04
C GLY A 125 -2.62 -1.06 -32.04
N ARG A 126 -1.89 -0.86 -33.15
CA ARG A 126 -0.43 -1.04 -33.21
C ARG A 126 0.33 0.03 -32.42
N LEU A 127 -0.10 1.30 -32.46
CA LEU A 127 0.56 2.39 -31.74
C LEU A 127 0.32 2.27 -30.23
N ALA A 128 -0.92 1.95 -29.83
CA ALA A 128 -1.26 1.70 -28.42
C ALA A 128 -0.46 0.52 -27.83
N ARG A 129 -0.28 -0.57 -28.60
CA ARG A 129 0.58 -1.70 -28.19
C ARG A 129 2.05 -1.30 -28.06
N ARG A 130 2.58 -0.48 -28.98
CA ARG A 130 3.95 0.06 -28.87
C ARG A 130 4.13 0.88 -27.61
N VAL A 131 3.21 1.80 -27.29
CA VAL A 131 3.28 2.63 -26.08
C VAL A 131 3.24 1.78 -24.80
N ALA A 132 2.41 0.74 -24.78
CA ALA A 132 2.35 -0.19 -23.63
C ALA A 132 3.66 -1.00 -23.48
N SER A 133 4.22 -1.49 -24.59
CA SER A 133 5.50 -2.20 -24.60
C SER A 133 6.66 -1.31 -24.13
N TRP A 134 6.69 -0.04 -24.57
CA TRP A 134 7.69 0.92 -24.10
C TRP A 134 7.59 1.19 -22.60
N HIS A 135 6.38 1.37 -22.05
CA HIS A 135 6.19 1.53 -20.60
C HIS A 135 6.64 0.28 -19.82
N HIS A 136 6.29 -0.92 -20.32
CA HIS A 136 6.73 -2.17 -19.70
C HIS A 136 8.26 -2.29 -19.72
N HIS A 137 8.90 -1.94 -20.83
CA HIS A 137 10.35 -1.93 -20.95
C HIS A 137 11.01 -0.93 -19.99
N LEU A 138 10.47 0.28 -19.89
CA LEU A 138 10.94 1.32 -18.98
C LEU A 138 10.91 0.84 -17.51
N ARG A 139 9.82 0.18 -17.11
CA ARG A 139 9.66 -0.40 -15.77
C ARG A 139 10.62 -1.57 -15.56
N ALA A 140 10.72 -2.50 -16.51
CA ALA A 140 11.60 -3.66 -16.42
C ALA A 140 13.09 -3.27 -16.28
N GLN A 141 13.51 -2.14 -16.87
CA GLN A 141 14.89 -1.65 -16.76
C GLN A 141 15.15 -0.77 -15.53
N GLY A 142 14.16 -0.52 -14.69
CA GLY A 142 14.34 0.32 -13.50
C GLY A 142 14.70 1.78 -13.83
N LYS A 143 14.45 2.24 -15.06
CA LYS A 143 14.84 3.59 -15.50
C LYS A 143 13.79 4.59 -15.08
N LEU A 144 14.18 5.60 -14.30
CA LEU A 144 13.29 6.69 -13.92
C LEU A 144 13.17 7.69 -15.07
N PRO A 145 12.00 7.86 -15.70
CA PRO A 145 11.77 8.91 -16.70
C PRO A 145 11.94 10.33 -16.13
N GLY A 146 11.96 10.48 -14.80
CA GLY A 146 12.06 11.74 -14.08
C GLY A 146 13.21 11.84 -13.08
N GLU A 147 14.38 11.27 -13.35
CA GLU A 147 15.56 11.35 -12.47
C GLU A 147 15.90 12.80 -12.07
N LEU A 148 15.79 13.75 -13.02
CA LEU A 148 15.94 15.18 -12.76
C LEU A 148 14.87 15.76 -11.81
N GLY A 149 13.67 15.18 -11.78
CA GLY A 149 12.59 15.53 -10.86
C GLY A 149 12.86 15.07 -9.43
N VAL A 150 13.50 13.91 -9.25
CA VAL A 150 13.96 13.45 -7.93
C VAL A 150 15.07 14.37 -7.40
N LEU A 151 16.05 14.67 -8.27
CA LEU A 151 17.15 15.58 -7.94
C LEU A 151 16.71 17.00 -7.61
N ARG A 152 15.50 17.42 -8.02
CA ARG A 152 14.94 18.74 -7.70
C ARG A 152 14.71 18.97 -6.21
N HIS A 153 14.49 17.91 -5.43
CA HIS A 153 14.29 17.98 -3.98
C HIS A 153 15.61 18.22 -3.22
N LEU A 154 16.75 18.01 -3.88
CA LEU A 154 18.06 18.25 -3.27
C LEU A 154 18.48 19.73 -3.42
N PRO A 155 19.14 20.31 -2.40
CA PRO A 155 19.85 21.57 -2.49
C PRO A 155 20.83 21.59 -3.66
N ARG A 156 21.07 22.78 -4.24
CA ARG A 156 21.91 22.93 -5.46
C ARG A 156 23.31 22.31 -5.33
N GLY A 157 23.94 22.40 -4.15
CA GLY A 157 25.26 21.80 -3.89
C GLY A 157 25.24 20.27 -4.01
N LEU A 158 24.35 19.61 -3.24
CA LEU A 158 24.22 18.16 -3.24
C LEU A 158 23.75 17.60 -4.59
N ARG A 159 22.90 18.33 -5.32
CA ARG A 159 22.49 17.94 -6.68
C ARG A 159 23.68 17.79 -7.62
N GLY A 160 24.62 18.74 -7.58
CA GLY A 160 25.83 18.71 -8.40
C GLY A 160 26.72 17.52 -8.06
N GLU A 161 26.88 17.23 -6.77
CA GLU A 161 27.70 16.12 -6.30
C GLU A 161 27.12 14.76 -6.67
N VAL A 162 25.81 14.55 -6.47
CA VAL A 162 25.13 13.30 -6.84
C VAL A 162 25.14 13.08 -8.35
N ALA A 163 24.82 14.11 -9.15
CA ALA A 163 24.86 13.97 -10.59
C ALA A 163 26.29 13.66 -11.08
N ALA A 164 27.29 14.35 -10.53
CA ALA A 164 28.70 14.11 -10.83
C ALA A 164 29.11 12.68 -10.49
N SER A 165 28.81 12.16 -9.30
CA SER A 165 29.22 10.81 -8.91
C SER A 165 28.67 9.72 -9.83
N VAL A 166 27.44 9.89 -10.32
CA VAL A 166 26.77 8.92 -11.21
C VAL A 166 27.27 9.03 -12.65
N HIS A 167 27.41 10.24 -13.20
CA HIS A 167 27.63 10.43 -14.64
C HIS A 167 29.09 10.73 -15.04
N LEU A 168 29.95 11.27 -14.16
CA LEU A 168 31.36 11.56 -14.52
C LEU A 168 32.13 10.32 -15.01
N PRO A 169 31.99 9.13 -14.36
CA PRO A 169 32.73 7.95 -14.78
C PRO A 169 32.38 7.51 -16.20
N ALA A 170 31.12 7.68 -16.62
CA ALA A 170 30.68 7.38 -17.98
C ALA A 170 31.22 8.39 -18.98
N LEU A 171 31.15 9.69 -18.68
CA LEU A 171 31.67 10.75 -19.55
C LEU A 171 33.19 10.62 -19.77
N ARG A 172 33.97 10.27 -18.73
CA ARG A 172 35.43 10.09 -18.86
C ARG A 172 35.87 8.91 -19.74
N ARG A 173 34.96 7.98 -20.05
CA ARG A 173 35.25 6.90 -21.02
C ARG A 173 35.16 7.39 -22.46
N VAL A 174 34.43 8.48 -22.71
CA VAL A 174 34.32 9.08 -24.04
C VAL A 174 35.59 9.87 -24.33
N GLY A 175 36.25 9.58 -25.45
CA GLY A 175 37.53 10.19 -25.82
C GLY A 175 37.50 11.72 -25.84
N LEU A 176 36.37 12.31 -26.24
CA LEU A 176 36.19 13.78 -26.30
C LEU A 176 36.31 14.45 -24.93
N PHE A 177 35.82 13.82 -23.86
CA PHE A 177 35.68 14.44 -22.53
C PHE A 177 36.84 14.12 -21.59
N ARG A 178 37.86 13.36 -22.03
CA ARG A 178 39.01 12.97 -21.21
C ARG A 178 39.93 14.13 -20.83
N SER A 179 40.10 15.09 -21.74
CA SER A 179 40.99 16.24 -21.58
C SER A 179 40.29 17.47 -21.00
N TRP A 180 38.98 17.39 -20.71
CA TRP A 180 38.19 18.52 -20.25
C TRP A 180 38.37 18.78 -18.76
N GLU A 181 38.31 20.04 -18.37
CA GLU A 181 38.41 20.45 -16.98
C GLU A 181 37.26 19.85 -16.13
N PRO A 182 37.53 19.35 -14.91
CA PRO A 182 36.50 18.81 -14.03
C PRO A 182 35.34 19.77 -13.74
N GLY A 183 35.59 21.08 -13.72
CA GLY A 183 34.56 22.11 -13.53
C GLY A 183 33.53 22.14 -14.66
N VAL A 184 34.00 22.05 -15.91
CA VAL A 184 33.14 21.99 -17.12
C VAL A 184 32.32 20.70 -17.14
N LEU A 185 32.94 19.57 -16.80
CA LEU A 185 32.24 18.27 -16.72
C LEU A 185 31.12 18.28 -15.68
N ARG A 186 31.33 18.91 -14.52
CA ARG A 186 30.27 19.05 -13.49
C ARG A 186 29.07 19.87 -14.00
N GLN A 187 29.32 20.94 -14.75
CA GLN A 187 28.23 21.73 -15.35
C GLN A 187 27.52 20.98 -16.48
N LEU A 188 28.26 20.22 -17.29
CA LEU A 188 27.70 19.38 -18.36
C LEU A 188 26.77 18.31 -17.80
N VAL A 189 27.20 17.62 -16.74
CA VAL A 189 26.43 16.57 -16.08
C VAL A 189 25.07 17.06 -15.58
N LEU A 190 25.00 18.29 -15.07
CA LEU A 190 23.74 18.91 -14.63
C LEU A 190 22.75 19.21 -15.78
N ARG A 191 23.22 19.17 -17.03
CA ARG A 191 22.41 19.41 -18.24
C ARG A 191 22.05 18.12 -18.99
N LEU A 192 22.60 16.98 -18.59
CA LEU A 192 22.27 15.68 -19.18
C LEU A 192 20.80 15.35 -18.92
N ARG A 193 20.13 14.83 -19.96
CA ARG A 193 18.76 14.32 -19.87
C ARG A 193 18.77 12.85 -20.27
N PRO A 194 18.36 11.93 -19.37
CA PRO A 194 18.25 10.53 -19.74
C PRO A 194 17.15 10.35 -20.79
N GLN A 195 17.47 9.62 -21.87
CA GLN A 195 16.52 9.17 -22.88
C GLN A 195 16.54 7.65 -22.96
N VAL A 196 15.36 7.03 -23.08
CA VAL A 196 15.20 5.57 -23.14
C VAL A 196 14.46 5.21 -24.43
N PHE A 197 15.09 4.38 -25.24
CA PHE A 197 14.56 3.91 -26.52
C PHE A 197 14.11 2.45 -26.41
N GLY A 198 12.99 2.12 -27.05
CA GLY A 198 12.52 0.74 -27.12
C GLY A 198 13.32 -0.13 -28.10
N PRO A 199 13.22 -1.46 -27.99
CA PRO A 199 13.85 -2.37 -28.96
C PRO A 199 13.31 -2.13 -30.38
N GLY A 200 14.22 -1.94 -31.34
CA GLY A 200 13.89 -1.66 -32.74
C GLY A 200 13.55 -0.20 -33.05
N GLU A 201 13.68 0.71 -32.08
CA GLU A 201 13.57 2.15 -32.33
C GLU A 201 14.90 2.73 -32.82
N PHE A 202 14.81 3.65 -33.78
CA PHE A 202 15.97 4.36 -34.31
C PHE A 202 16.23 5.60 -33.44
N VAL A 203 17.47 5.76 -32.98
CA VAL A 203 17.91 6.96 -32.23
C VAL A 203 18.03 8.16 -33.16
N CYS A 204 18.60 7.96 -34.35
CA CYS A 204 18.71 8.96 -35.40
C CYS A 204 18.60 8.30 -36.79
N ARG A 205 18.12 9.04 -37.79
CA ARG A 205 18.06 8.60 -39.18
C ARG A 205 19.00 9.43 -40.05
N ARG A 206 19.47 8.82 -41.15
CA ARG A 206 20.25 9.54 -42.15
C ARG A 206 19.40 10.67 -42.74
N GLY A 207 19.89 11.91 -42.61
CA GLY A 207 19.18 13.11 -43.03
C GLY A 207 18.53 13.91 -41.89
N ASP A 208 18.51 13.38 -40.66
CA ASP A 208 18.06 14.14 -39.50
C ASP A 208 19.10 15.21 -39.11
N VAL A 209 18.61 16.36 -38.67
CA VAL A 209 19.47 17.44 -38.15
C VAL A 209 19.87 17.12 -36.72
N GLY A 210 21.16 16.86 -36.49
CA GLY A 210 21.72 16.60 -35.16
C GLY A 210 21.72 17.87 -34.29
N ARG A 211 20.75 17.97 -33.37
CA ARG A 211 20.68 19.04 -32.36
C ARG A 211 21.09 18.57 -30.95
N GLU A 212 21.30 17.27 -30.81
CA GLU A 212 21.64 16.60 -29.56
C GLU A 212 22.91 15.75 -29.81
N MET A 213 23.65 15.49 -28.73
CA MET A 213 24.89 14.71 -28.73
C MET A 213 24.79 13.58 -27.71
#